data_AF-A0A1G8UE65-F1
#
_entry.id   AF-A0A1G8UE65-F1
#
_cell.length_a   1.000
_cell.length_b   1.000
_cell.length_c   1.000
_cell.angle_alpha   90.00
_cell.angle_beta   90.00
_cell.angle_gamma   90.00
#
_symmetry.space_group_name_H-M   'P 1'
#
loop_
_entity.id
_entity.type
_entity.pdbx_description
1 polymer ?
#
loop_
_entity_poly.entity_id
_entity_poly.type
_entity_poly.pdbx_seq_one_letter_code
_entity_poly.pdbx_strand_id
1 'polypeptide(L)' 'MQDVWITTRVVECCATNGERITVIEQGDGTRPRYVLGNGRAVVAQQDGSFVLPGTDAVLRAIAS' A
#
# COMPACT_ATOMS: atom_id res chain seq x y z
N MET A 1 17.28 7.45 -16.52
CA MET A 1 15.82 7.52 -16.70
C MET A 1 15.22 7.64 -15.31
N GLN A 2 14.35 8.61 -15.06
CA GLN A 2 13.55 8.61 -13.84
C GLN A 2 12.54 7.47 -13.98
N ASP A 3 12.49 6.54 -13.02
CA ASP A 3 11.48 5.50 -13.00
C ASP A 3 10.10 6.18 -12.88
N VAL A 4 9.29 6.11 -13.94
CA VAL A 4 7.94 6.68 -13.95
C VAL A 4 7.02 5.68 -13.26
N TRP A 5 6.61 6.01 -12.05
CA TRP A 5 5.66 5.21 -11.28
C TRP A 5 4.23 5.62 -11.63
N ILE A 6 3.47 4.70 -12.20
CA ILE A 6 2.05 4.90 -12.50
C ILE A 6 1.19 4.13 -11.51
N THR A 7 0.06 4.71 -11.11
CA THR A 7 -0.93 4.00 -10.31
C THR A 7 -1.56 2.87 -11.12
N THR A 8 -1.48 1.65 -10.61
CA THR A 8 -2.08 0.46 -11.22
C THR A 8 -3.33 0.00 -10.48
N ARG A 9 -3.37 0.20 -9.15
CA ARG A 9 -4.51 -0.18 -8.32
C ARG A 9 -4.63 0.72 -7.09
N VAL A 10 -5.86 0.91 -6.64
CA VAL A 10 -6.18 1.54 -5.34
C VAL A 10 -6.88 0.50 -4.47
N VAL A 11 -6.44 0.35 -3.23
CA VAL A 11 -6.94 -0.60 -2.24
C VAL A 11 -7.33 0.18 -0.99
N GLU A 12 -8.59 0.07 -0.58
CA GLU A 12 -9.02 0.58 0.72
C GLU A 12 -8.68 -0.47 1.79
N CYS A 13 -8.02 -0.02 2.85
CA CYS A 13 -7.61 -0.85 3.96
C CYS A 13 -8.15 -0.30 5.28
N CYS A 14 -8.31 -1.18 6.26
CA CYS A 14 -8.56 -0.85 7.65
C CYS A 14 -7.29 -1.10 8.46
N ALA A 15 -6.85 -0.12 9.24
CA ALA A 15 -5.79 -0.26 10.23
C ALA A 15 -6.32 -0.94 11.51
N THR A 16 -5.43 -1.43 12.37
CA THR A 16 -5.78 -2.09 13.63
C THR A 16 -6.55 -1.19 14.61
N ASN A 17 -6.40 0.14 14.50
CA ASN A 17 -7.15 1.14 15.27
C ASN A 17 -8.54 1.47 14.67
N GLY A 18 -8.94 0.84 13.57
CA GLY A 18 -10.20 1.08 12.87
C GLY A 18 -10.15 2.22 11.84
N GLU A 19 -9.01 2.88 11.65
CA GLU A 19 -8.83 3.94 10.66
C GLU A 19 -8.86 3.37 9.23
N ARG A 20 -9.57 4.05 8.32
CA ARG A 20 -9.53 3.72 6.89
C ARG A 20 -8.35 4.39 6.23
N ILE A 21 -7.52 3.59 5.57
CA ILE A 21 -6.30 4.02 4.89
C ILE A 21 -6.31 3.53 3.45
N THR A 22 -5.98 4.41 2.52
CA THR A 22 -5.84 4.06 1.10
C THR A 22 -4.40 3.64 0.79
N VAL A 23 -4.24 2.41 0.32
CA VAL A 23 -2.99 1.91 -0.27
C VAL A 23 -3.10 1.98 -1.79
N ILE A 24 -2.07 2.50 -2.43
CA ILE A 24 -1.96 2.66 -3.88
C ILE A 24 -0.84 1.74 -4.34
N GLU A 25 -1.18 0.80 -5.22
CA GLU A 25 -0.19 0.04 -5.97
C GLU A 25 0.29 0.90 -7.15
N GLN A 26 1.61 0.96 -7.32
CA GLN A 26 2.24 1.64 -8.44
C GLN A 26 3.20 0.69 -9.15
N GLY A 27 3.24 0.76 -10.47
CA GLY A 27 4.20 0.03 -11.30
C GLY A 27 5.11 0.98 -12.07
N ASP A 28 6.37 0.59 -12.24
CA ASP A 28 7.33 1.26 -13.15
C ASP A 28 7.49 0.50 -14.48
N GLY A 29 6.65 -0.51 -14.72
CA GLY A 29 6.75 -1.43 -15.85
C GLY A 29 7.62 -2.66 -15.60
N THR A 30 8.38 -2.69 -14.50
CA THR A 30 9.26 -3.82 -14.13
C THR A 30 8.90 -4.43 -12.77
N ARG A 31 8.46 -3.60 -11.81
CA ARG A 31 8.14 -4.03 -10.46
C ARG A 31 6.95 -3.24 -9.89
N PRO A 32 6.15 -3.86 -9.01
CA PRO A 32 5.19 -3.14 -8.20
C PRO A 32 5.85 -2.51 -6.97
N ARG A 33 5.26 -1.44 -6.47
CA ARG A 33 5.42 -0.92 -5.11
C ARG A 33 4.08 -0.51 -4.54
N TYR A 34 4.00 -0.41 -3.22
CA TYR A 34 2.80 0.01 -2.52
C TYR A 34 3.10 1.26 -1.69
N VAL A 35 2.24 2.26 -1.80
CA VAL A 35 2.38 3.53 -1.08
C VAL A 35 1.04 3.96 -0.50
N LEU A 36 1.06 4.79 0.53
CA LEU A 36 -0.13 5.49 1.01
C LEU A 36 -0.46 6.69 0.12
N GLY A 37 -1.63 7.30 0.31
CA GLY A 37 -2.02 8.55 -0.36
C GLY A 37 -1.04 9.72 -0.15
N ASN A 38 -0.24 9.69 0.92
CA ASN A 38 0.83 10.68 1.17
C ASN A 38 2.20 10.28 0.59
N GLY A 39 2.28 9.21 -0.20
CA GLY A 39 3.50 8.70 -0.83
C GLY A 39 4.41 7.86 0.06
N ARG A 40 4.07 7.64 1.34
CA ARG A 40 4.86 6.77 2.23
C ARG A 40 4.76 5.32 1.78
N ALA A 41 5.89 4.64 1.62
CA ALA A 41 5.94 3.25 1.22
C ALA A 41 5.37 2.30 2.30
N VAL A 42 4.73 1.23 1.84
CA VAL A 42 4.25 0.11 2.68
C VAL A 42 4.71 -1.21 2.08
N VAL A 43 4.83 -2.23 2.93
CA VAL A 43 5.29 -3.57 2.52
C VAL A 43 4.10 -4.49 2.47
N ALA A 44 3.79 -5.03 1.28
CA ALA A 44 2.80 -6.09 1.13
C ALA A 44 3.33 -7.39 1.75
N GLN A 45 2.48 -8.06 2.53
CA GLN A 45 2.76 -9.34 3.18
C GLN A 45 2.14 -10.48 2.37
N GLN A 46 2.61 -11.70 2.62
CA GLN A 46 2.10 -12.90 1.95
C GLN A 46 0.61 -13.18 2.27
N ASP A 47 0.11 -12.72 3.42
CA ASP A 47 -1.29 -12.84 3.82
C ASP A 47 -2.21 -11.78 3.21
N GLY A 48 -1.68 -10.91 2.33
CA GLY A 48 -2.42 -9.82 1.69
C GLY A 48 -2.59 -8.56 2.55
N SER A 49 -2.01 -8.52 3.76
CA SER A 49 -1.93 -7.29 4.56
C SER A 49 -0.78 -6.38 4.10
N PHE A 50 -0.79 -5.14 4.55
CA PHE A 50 0.31 -4.18 4.35
C PHE A 50 0.85 -3.70 5.68
N VAL A 51 2.17 -3.57 5.79
CA VAL A 51 2.84 -3.06 7.00
C VAL A 51 3.51 -1.73 6.69
N LEU A 52 3.37 -0.76 7.60
CA LEU A 52 4.15 0.47 7.55
C LEU A 52 5.55 0.24 8.13
N PRO A 53 6.63 0.46 7.37
CA PRO A 53 7.98 0.34 7.91
C PRO A 53 8.20 1.27 9.11
N GLY A 54 8.78 0.72 10.17
CA GLY A 54 9.08 1.43 11.41
C GLY A 54 7.89 1.62 12.35
N THR A 55 6.77 0.94 12.11
CA THR A 55 5.62 0.92 13.02
C THR A 55 5.05 -0.50 13.16
N ASP A 56 4.28 -0.73 14.22
CA ASP A 56 3.48 -1.96 14.39
C ASP A 56 2.13 -1.89 13.65
N ALA A 57 1.96 -0.93 12.74
CA ALA A 57 0.70 -0.72 12.04
C ALA A 57 0.55 -1.74 10.91
N VAL A 58 -0.52 -2.52 11.00
CA VAL A 58 -0.94 -3.48 9.98
C VAL A 58 -2.24 -2.99 9.34
N LEU A 59 -2.27 -2.99 8.01
CA LEU A 59 -3.40 -2.58 7.19
C LEU A 59 -3.97 -3.82 6.51
N ARG A 60 -5.29 -4.04 6.62
CA ARG A 60 -5.99 -5.13 5.93
C ARG A 60 -6.93 -4.59 4.88
N ALA A 61 -6.84 -5.12 3.67
CA ALA A 61 -7.75 -4.75 2.60
C ALA A 61 -9.21 -5.00 3.03
N ILE A 62 -10.07 -4.03 2.75
CA ILE A 62 -11.52 -4.17 2.93
C ILE A 62 -12.03 -4.80 1.64
N ALA A 63 -12.72 -5.93 1.74
CA ALA A 63 -13.42 -6.49 0.59
C ALA A 63 -14.53 -5.52 0.19
N SER A 64 -14.44 -4.97 -1.01
CA SER A 64 -15.49 -4.18 -1.66
C SER A 64 -16.57 -5.07 -2.24
#